data_AF-A0A1C0SX88-F1
#
_entry.id   AF-A0A1C0SX88-F1
#
_cell.length_a   1.000
_cell.length_b   1.000
_cell.length_c   1.000
_cell.angle_alpha   90.00
_cell.angle_beta   90.00
_cell.angle_gamma   90.00
#
_symmetry.space_group_name_H-M   'P 1'
#
loop_
_entity.id
_entity.type
_entity.pdbx_description
1 polymer ?
#
loop_
_entity_poly.entity_id
_entity_poly.type
_entity_poly.pdbx_seq_one_letter_code
_entity_poly.pdbx_strand_id
1 'polypeptide(L)'
;MQKISRKRLEFASQAFLTAMVRQFFALNPDAEECPIKTLTDYPEDQRSALMRGIGAAIKSTGAEDDASFNTWVAQQTPQAA
;
A
#
# COMPACT_ATOMS: atom_id res chain seq x y z
N MET A 1 -18.74 5.95 -2.82
CA MET A 1 -17.38 5.95 -3.40
C MET A 1 -17.37 5.39 -4.82
N GLN A 2 -16.62 5.97 -5.75
CA GLN A 2 -16.55 5.48 -7.14
C GLN A 2 -15.84 4.12 -7.17
N LYS A 3 -16.38 3.12 -7.89
CA LYS A 3 -15.74 1.81 -8.02
C LYS A 3 -14.37 1.99 -8.69
N ILE A 4 -13.29 1.68 -7.97
CA ILE A 4 -11.93 1.74 -8.53
C ILE A 4 -11.80 0.65 -9.61
N SER A 5 -11.50 1.05 -10.83
CA SER A 5 -11.33 0.11 -11.94
C SER A 5 -10.02 -0.68 -11.81
N ARG A 6 -9.96 -1.88 -12.41
CA ARG A 6 -8.75 -2.72 -12.43
C ARG A 6 -7.52 -1.96 -12.93
N LYS A 7 -7.65 -1.20 -14.02
CA LYS A 7 -6.56 -0.37 -14.57
C LYS A 7 -6.05 0.68 -13.58
N ARG A 8 -6.97 1.30 -12.81
CA ARG A 8 -6.58 2.26 -11.76
C ARG A 8 -5.85 1.57 -10.60
N LEU A 9 -6.28 0.37 -10.21
CA LEU A 9 -5.56 -0.42 -9.19
C LEU A 9 -4.18 -0.86 -9.66
N GLU A 10 -4.05 -1.25 -10.93
CA GLU A 10 -2.77 -1.63 -11.52
C GLU A 10 -1.79 -0.45 -11.53
N PHE A 11 -2.26 0.71 -12.00
CA PHE A 11 -1.49 1.95 -11.96
C PHE A 11 -1.08 2.34 -10.53
N ALA A 12 -2.01 2.30 -9.57
CA ALA A 12 -1.72 2.60 -8.17
C ALA A 12 -0.70 1.62 -7.56
N SER A 13 -0.80 0.33 -7.89
CA SER A 13 0.14 -0.70 -7.42
C SER A 13 1.54 -0.48 -8.01
N GLN A 14 1.64 -0.13 -9.29
CA GLN A 14 2.92 0.21 -9.93
C GLN A 14 3.56 1.45 -9.30
N ALA A 15 2.75 2.49 -9.02
CA ALA A 15 3.22 3.71 -8.38
C ALA A 15 3.73 3.43 -6.95
N PHE A 16 3.00 2.61 -6.18
CA PHE A 16 3.42 2.18 -4.85
C PHE A 16 4.77 1.43 -4.88
N LEU A 17 4.91 0.42 -5.74
CA LEU A 17 6.16 -0.34 -5.88
C LEU A 17 7.33 0.57 -6.29
N THR A 18 7.09 1.51 -7.21
CA THR A 18 8.11 2.49 -7.64
C THR A 18 8.58 3.38 -6.48
N ALA A 19 7.64 3.85 -5.65
CA ALA A 19 7.97 4.65 -4.48
C ALA A 19 8.80 3.83 -3.47
N MET A 20 8.47 2.55 -3.30
CA MET A 20 9.19 1.67 -2.38
C MET A 20 10.61 1.35 -2.87
N VAL A 21 10.81 1.14 -4.16
CA VAL A 21 12.16 1.00 -4.75
C VAL A 21 12.99 2.25 -4.48
N ARG A 22 12.44 3.45 -4.71
CA ARG A 22 13.14 4.72 -4.45
C ARG A 22 13.51 4.86 -2.98
N GLN A 23 12.57 4.57 -2.08
CA GLN A 23 12.81 4.64 -0.64
C GLN A 23 13.86 3.61 -0.19
N PHE A 24 13.87 2.42 -0.79
CA PHE A 24 14.86 1.39 -0.48
C PHE A 24 16.28 1.88 -0.77
N PHE A 25 16.55 2.42 -1.96
CA PHE A 25 17.88 2.95 -2.28
C PHE A 25 18.24 4.21 -1.48
N ALA A 26 17.25 5.04 -1.13
CA ALA A 26 17.50 6.19 -0.25
C ALA A 26 17.95 5.77 1.16
N LEU A 27 17.44 4.63 1.66
CA LEU A 27 17.81 4.08 2.97
C LEU A 27 19.05 3.17 2.91
N ASN A 28 19.35 2.60 1.74
CA ASN A 28 20.45 1.65 1.51
C ASN A 28 21.28 2.11 0.30
N PRO A 29 22.11 3.16 0.45
CA PRO A 29 22.80 3.78 -0.68
C PRO A 29 23.83 2.86 -1.35
N ASP A 30 24.40 1.91 -0.58
CA ASP A 30 25.39 0.95 -1.08
C ASP A 30 24.76 -0.34 -1.64
N ALA A 31 23.42 -0.46 -1.62
CA ALA A 31 22.76 -1.65 -2.15
C ALA A 31 22.85 -1.67 -3.67
N GLU A 32 23.39 -2.76 -4.22
CA GLU A 32 23.48 -2.98 -5.67
C GLU A 32 22.14 -3.50 -6.25
N GLU A 33 21.33 -4.17 -5.42
CA GLU A 33 20.06 -4.77 -5.84
C GLU A 33 18.92 -4.39 -4.89
N CYS A 34 17.72 -4.19 -5.47
CA CYS A 34 16.50 -3.95 -4.71
C CYS A 34 15.61 -5.20 -4.73
N PRO A 35 15.14 -5.71 -3.57
CA PRO A 35 14.29 -6.89 -3.51
C PRO A 35 12.87 -6.63 -4.05
N ILE A 36 12.48 -5.36 -4.22
CA ILE A 36 11.16 -4.97 -4.68
C ILE A 36 11.13 -5.06 -6.21
N LYS A 37 10.37 -6.03 -6.72
CA LYS A 37 10.22 -6.27 -8.15
C LYS A 37 9.18 -5.35 -8.78
N THR A 38 9.17 -5.27 -10.12
CA THR A 38 8.08 -4.58 -10.83
C THR A 38 6.78 -5.40 -10.73
N LEU A 39 5.63 -4.75 -10.95
CA LEU A 39 4.33 -5.42 -10.77
C LEU A 39 4.16 -6.66 -11.66
N THR A 40 4.75 -6.65 -12.86
CA THR A 40 4.67 -7.74 -13.84
C THR A 40 5.54 -8.94 -13.49
N ASP A 41 6.56 -8.75 -12.64
CA ASP A 41 7.50 -9.80 -12.25
C ASP A 41 6.99 -10.63 -11.07
N TYR A 42 5.90 -10.19 -10.43
CA TYR A 42 5.19 -11.00 -9.44
C TYR A 42 4.31 -12.05 -10.13
N PRO A 43 4.22 -13.27 -9.58
CA PRO A 43 3.20 -14.24 -9.93
C PRO A 43 1.79 -13.63 -9.91
N GLU A 44 0.89 -14.11 -10.78
CA GLU A 44 -0.42 -13.49 -10.99
C GLU A 44 -1.27 -13.41 -9.71
N ASP A 45 -1.22 -14.44 -8.87
CA ASP A 45 -1.90 -14.51 -7.59
C ASP A 45 -1.38 -13.44 -6.60
N GLN A 46 -0.06 -13.28 -6.52
CA GLN A 46 0.60 -12.26 -5.70
C GLN A 46 0.32 -10.85 -6.22
N ARG A 47 0.39 -10.64 -7.53
CA ARG A 47 0.02 -9.38 -8.19
C ARG A 47 -1.43 -9.00 -7.87
N SER A 48 -2.34 -9.97 -7.98
CA SER A 48 -3.75 -9.77 -7.67
C SER A 48 -3.98 -9.49 -6.17
N ALA A 49 -3.23 -10.16 -5.28
CA ALA A 49 -3.27 -9.89 -3.85
C ALA A 49 -2.80 -8.46 -3.53
N LEU A 50 -1.69 -8.02 -4.12
CA LEU A 50 -1.19 -6.66 -3.98
C LEU A 50 -2.22 -5.63 -4.45
N MET A 51 -2.79 -5.81 -5.64
CA MET A 51 -3.82 -4.89 -6.17
C MET A 51 -5.06 -4.81 -5.26
N ARG A 52 -5.48 -5.94 -4.67
CA ARG A 52 -6.59 -5.96 -3.69
C ARG A 52 -6.20 -5.22 -2.41
N GLY A 53 -4.98 -5.45 -1.91
CA GLY A 53 -4.44 -4.76 -0.73
C GLY A 53 -4.39 -3.25 -0.91
N ILE A 54 -3.85 -2.77 -2.03
CA ILE A 54 -3.84 -1.35 -2.39
C ILE A 54 -5.27 -0.80 -2.51
N GLY A 55 -6.17 -1.57 -3.13
CA GLY A 55 -7.59 -1.18 -3.21
C GLY A 55 -8.25 -1.05 -1.84
N ALA A 56 -7.93 -1.93 -0.88
CA ALA A 56 -8.41 -1.85 0.50
C ALA A 56 -7.79 -0.65 1.24
N ALA A 57 -6.48 -0.42 1.10
CA ALA A 57 -5.79 0.70 1.71
C ALA A 57 -6.32 2.07 1.23
N ILE A 58 -6.62 2.20 -0.07
CA ILE A 58 -7.25 3.41 -0.60
C ILE A 58 -8.63 3.60 0.02
N LYS A 59 -9.42 2.53 0.15
CA LYS A 59 -10.76 2.61 0.75
C LYS A 59 -10.71 3.05 2.21
N SER A 60 -9.77 2.52 2.98
CA SER A 60 -9.62 2.84 4.41
C SER A 60 -9.23 4.30 4.70
N THR A 61 -8.93 5.10 3.67
CA THR A 61 -8.71 6.55 3.80
C THR A 61 -9.97 7.39 3.58
N GLY A 62 -11.07 6.75 3.17
CA GLY A 62 -12.35 7.41 2.96
C GLY A 62 -13.13 7.59 4.27
N ALA A 63 -13.96 8.62 4.33
CA ALA A 63 -14.76 8.95 5.52
C ALA A 63 -15.74 7.83 5.94
N GLU A 64 -16.03 6.86 5.06
CA GLU A 64 -16.85 5.70 5.38
C GLU A 64 -16.20 4.75 6.40
N ASP A 65 -14.87 4.80 6.52
CA ASP A 65 -14.09 3.98 7.45
C ASP A 65 -13.67 4.75 8.72
N ASP A 66 -14.17 5.98 8.93
CA ASP A 66 -13.79 6.85 10.08
C ASP A 66 -14.06 6.19 11.44
N ALA A 67 -15.14 5.39 11.57
CA ALA A 67 -15.43 4.68 12.81
C ALA A 67 -14.36 3.63 13.15
N SER A 68 -13.91 2.88 12.14
CA SER A 68 -12.82 1.90 12.26
C SER A 68 -11.49 2.59 12.55
N PHE A 69 -11.22 3.71 11.86
CA PHE A 69 -10.05 4.56 12.09
C PHE A 69 -10.01 5.10 13.53
N ASN A 70 -11.10 5.69 14.03
CA ASN A 70 -11.19 6.22 15.39
C ASN A 70 -11.01 5.13 16.46
N THR A 71 -11.53 3.92 16.21
CA THR A 71 -11.30 2.76 17.08
C THR A 71 -9.82 2.39 17.14
N TRP A 72 -9.15 2.35 15.99
CA TRP A 72 -7.71 2.07 15.91
C TRP A 72 -6.87 3.18 16.58
N VAL A 73 -7.23 4.45 16.41
CA VAL A 73 -6.57 5.59 17.09
C VAL A 73 -6.71 5.48 18.62
N ALA A 74 -7.90 5.15 19.12
CA ALA A 74 -8.15 4.98 20.55
C ALA A 74 -7.30 3.84 21.17
N GLN A 75 -6.96 2.81 20.40
CA GLN A 75 -6.08 1.72 20.83
C GLN A 75 -4.59 2.10 20.85
N GLN A 76 -4.18 3.11 20.08
CA GLN A 76 -2.79 3.56 20.00
C GLN A 76 -2.43 4.66 20.96
N THR A 77 -3.43 5.37 21.50
CA THR A 77 -3.20 6.32 22.57
C THR A 77 -2.78 5.48 23.78
N PRO A 78 -1.51 5.54 24.23
CA PRO A 78 -1.14 4.91 25.48
C PRO A 78 -2.07 5.52 26.51
N GLN A 79 -2.79 4.69 27.25
CA GLN A 79 -3.53 5.13 28.41
C GLN A 79 -2.54 5.96 29.24
N ALA A 80 -2.76 7.29 29.27
CA ALA A 80 -1.92 8.21 30.00
C ALA A 80 -1.93 7.75 31.45
N ALA A 81 -0.83 7.12 31.86
CA ALA A 81 -0.54 6.67 33.20
C ALA A 81 0.69 7.43 33.68
#